data_AF-A0A379GF94-F1
#
_entry.id   AF-A0A379GF94-F1
#
_cell.length_a   1.000
_cell.length_b   1.000
_cell.length_c   1.000
_cell.angle_alpha   90.00
_cell.angle_beta   90.00
_cell.angle_gamma   90.00
#
_symmetry.space_group_name_H-M   'P 1'
#
loop_
_entity.id
_entity.type
_entity.pdbx_description
1 polymer ?
#
loop_
_entity_poly.entity_id
_entity_poly.type
_entity_poly.pdbx_seq_one_letter_code
_entity_poly.pdbx_strand_id
1 'polypeptide(L)'
;MVLIVFAGKEKGHFYTRISNPTLDLLEKRLAQLEQGDASVVFSSGMGAITSTCWSLLQPGDELIADMTVYGCTFTFFNHGLAKFGITIKHVDLTDPEKLARSNYR
;
A
#
# COMPACT_ATOMS: atom_id res chain seq x y z
N MET A 1 13.10 -17.59 23.52
CA MET A 1 13.50 -17.15 22.17
C MET A 1 12.30 -16.59 21.39
N VAL A 2 11.39 -17.41 20.85
CA VAL A 2 10.30 -16.96 19.98
C VAL A 2 9.37 -15.90 20.60
N LEU A 3 8.97 -16.05 21.89
CA LEU A 3 8.14 -15.07 22.60
C LEU A 3 8.77 -13.67 22.74
N ILE A 4 10.10 -13.58 22.86
CA ILE A 4 10.82 -12.31 23.01
C ILE A 4 10.83 -11.55 21.68
N VAL A 5 10.95 -12.28 20.58
CA VAL A 5 10.86 -11.75 19.21
C VAL A 5 9.42 -11.30 18.89
N PHE A 6 8.40 -12.06 19.28
CA PHE A 6 7.00 -11.62 19.16
C PHE A 6 6.71 -10.35 19.96
N ALA A 7 7.32 -10.20 21.14
CA ALA A 7 7.21 -9.01 21.97
C ALA A 7 8.04 -7.81 21.46
N GLY A 8 8.76 -7.95 20.34
CA GLY A 8 9.60 -6.91 19.76
C GLY A 8 10.85 -6.56 20.57
N LYS A 9 11.19 -7.38 21.57
CA LYS A 9 12.34 -7.13 22.47
C LYS A 9 13.67 -7.60 21.91
N GLU A 10 13.64 -8.50 20.92
CA GLU A 10 14.81 -8.93 20.14
C GLU A 10 14.46 -8.91 18.66
N LYS A 11 15.42 -8.53 17.82
CA LYS A 11 15.29 -8.66 16.36
C LYS A 11 15.46 -10.13 15.98
N GLY A 12 14.54 -10.65 15.19
CA GLY A 12 14.63 -12.01 14.69
C GLY A 12 13.49 -12.36 13.74
N HIS A 13 13.67 -13.41 12.96
CA HIS A 13 12.64 -13.96 12.09
C HIS A 13 12.01 -15.17 12.78
N PHE A 14 10.69 -15.23 12.84
CA PHE A 14 9.96 -16.34 13.46
C PHE A 14 8.96 -17.00 12.50
N TYR A 15 8.48 -16.27 11.49
CA TYR A 15 7.56 -16.81 10.49
C TYR A 15 7.63 -16.05 9.16
N THR A 16 7.86 -16.78 8.06
CA THR A 16 8.12 -16.21 6.72
C THR A 16 7.03 -15.28 6.22
N ARG A 17 5.75 -15.50 6.59
CA ARG A 17 4.65 -14.58 6.19
C ARG A 17 4.83 -13.16 6.75
N ILE A 18 5.56 -13.01 7.86
CA ILE A 18 5.82 -11.71 8.49
C ILE A 18 7.18 -11.16 8.06
N SER A 19 8.23 -12.00 8.08
CA SER A 19 9.57 -11.58 7.71
C SER A 19 10.45 -12.80 7.41
N ASN A 20 11.35 -12.65 6.44
CA ASN A 20 12.28 -13.67 5.98
C ASN A 20 13.64 -13.03 5.64
N PRO A 21 14.80 -13.65 6.00
CA PRO A 21 16.12 -13.06 5.73
C PRO A 21 16.41 -12.75 4.25
N THR A 22 15.93 -13.58 3.33
CA THR A 22 16.13 -13.37 1.90
C THR A 22 15.30 -12.19 1.39
N LEU A 23 14.06 -12.05 1.88
CA LEU A 23 13.21 -10.92 1.57
C LEU A 23 13.74 -9.62 2.18
N ASP A 24 14.22 -9.65 3.43
CA ASP A 24 14.81 -8.49 4.12
C ASP A 24 16.01 -7.91 3.36
N LEU A 25 16.84 -8.76 2.74
CA LEU A 25 17.92 -8.29 1.86
C LEU A 25 17.39 -7.54 0.62
N LEU A 26 16.34 -8.07 -0.02
CA LEU A 26 15.70 -7.42 -1.16
C LEU A 26 15.05 -6.09 -0.74
N GLU A 27 14.33 -6.10 0.39
CA GLU A 27 13.65 -4.93 0.95
C GLU A 27 14.64 -3.79 1.24
N LYS A 28 15.78 -4.10 1.86
CA LYS A 28 16.83 -3.10 2.10
C LYS A 28 17.40 -2.50 0.83
N ARG A 29 17.62 -3.33 -0.20
CA ARG A 29 18.14 -2.85 -1.49
C ARG A 29 17.13 -1.97 -2.22
N LEU A 30 15.85 -2.35 -2.23
CA LEU A 30 14.79 -1.55 -2.84
C LEU A 30 14.63 -0.21 -2.12
N ALA A 31 14.64 -0.21 -0.79
CA ALA A 31 14.58 1.02 0.00
C ALA A 31 15.74 1.98 -0.34
N GLN A 32 16.96 1.46 -0.46
CA GLN A 32 18.13 2.25 -0.85
C GLN A 32 18.01 2.83 -2.27
N LEU A 33 17.49 2.06 -3.22
CA LEU A 33 17.33 2.50 -4.62
C LEU A 33 16.27 3.61 -4.77
N GLU A 34 15.15 3.46 -4.06
CA GLU A 34 14.05 4.43 -4.06
C GLU A 34 14.29 5.60 -3.10
N GLN A 35 15.43 5.61 -2.38
CA GLN A 35 15.75 6.58 -1.32
C GLN A 35 14.66 6.66 -0.24
N GLY A 36 13.99 5.54 0.04
CA GLY A 36 12.96 5.40 1.07
C GLY A 36 13.52 4.84 2.38
N ASP A 37 12.83 5.11 3.49
CA ASP A 37 13.23 4.64 4.83
C ASP A 37 13.16 3.11 4.98
N ALA A 38 12.18 2.48 4.33
CA ALA A 38 11.95 1.05 4.35
C ALA A 38 11.17 0.60 3.10
N SER A 39 11.16 -0.71 2.83
CA SER A 39 10.27 -1.30 1.84
C SER A 39 9.74 -2.65 2.32
N VAL A 40 8.67 -3.13 1.70
CA VAL A 40 8.05 -4.44 2.00
C VAL A 40 7.81 -5.17 0.69
N VAL A 41 8.18 -6.45 0.61
CA VAL A 41 8.03 -7.27 -0.59
C VAL A 41 6.77 -8.15 -0.50
N PHE A 42 5.98 -8.14 -1.57
CA PHE A 42 4.73 -8.91 -1.69
C PHE A 42 4.83 -9.96 -2.79
N SER A 43 3.89 -10.91 -2.78
CA SER A 43 3.81 -12.00 -3.77
C SER A 43 3.47 -11.54 -5.19
N SER A 44 2.91 -10.33 -5.35
CA SER A 44 2.59 -9.72 -6.64
C SER A 44 2.45 -8.20 -6.52
N GLY A 45 2.44 -7.49 -7.65
CA GLY A 45 2.16 -6.04 -7.67
C GLY A 45 0.78 -5.69 -7.12
N MET A 46 -0.26 -6.48 -7.44
CA MET A 46 -1.58 -6.29 -6.82
C MET A 46 -1.55 -6.58 -5.32
N GLY A 47 -0.72 -7.51 -4.84
CA GLY A 47 -0.49 -7.75 -3.42
C GLY A 47 0.03 -6.49 -2.70
N ALA A 48 0.98 -5.79 -3.31
CA ALA A 48 1.49 -4.53 -2.78
C ALA A 48 0.44 -3.42 -2.76
N ILE A 49 -0.32 -3.25 -3.86
CA ILE A 49 -1.37 -2.23 -3.99
C ILE A 49 -2.47 -2.47 -2.96
N THR A 50 -3.01 -3.69 -2.93
CA THR A 50 -4.13 -4.05 -2.03
C THR A 50 -3.72 -3.97 -0.57
N SER A 51 -2.53 -4.47 -0.19
CA SER A 51 -2.06 -4.41 1.21
C SER A 51 -1.86 -2.97 1.67
N THR A 52 -1.35 -2.09 0.79
CA THR A 52 -1.23 -0.66 1.08
C THR A 52 -2.59 -0.01 1.30
N CYS A 53 -3.54 -0.20 0.37
CA CYS A 53 -4.88 0.37 0.50
C CYS A 53 -5.60 -0.13 1.77
N TRP A 54 -5.56 -1.43 2.04
CA TRP A 54 -6.21 -2.01 3.22
C TRP A 54 -5.60 -1.60 4.55
N SER A 55 -4.32 -1.21 4.56
CA SER A 55 -3.66 -0.73 5.78
C SER A 55 -3.95 0.74 6.07
N LEU A 56 -4.24 1.54 5.03
CA LEU A 56 -4.37 3.00 5.14
C LEU A 56 -5.82 3.49 5.13
N LEU A 57 -6.73 2.77 4.48
CA LEU A 57 -8.10 3.22 4.25
C LEU A 57 -9.11 2.51 5.17
N GLN A 58 -10.13 3.26 5.58
CA GLN A 58 -11.26 2.81 6.37
C GLN A 58 -12.59 3.23 5.72
N PRO A 59 -13.72 2.60 6.08
CA PRO A 59 -15.03 3.02 5.59
C PRO A 59 -15.31 4.49 5.94
N GLY A 60 -15.69 5.29 4.95
CA GLY A 60 -15.89 6.74 5.06
C GLY A 60 -14.77 7.56 4.43
N ASP A 61 -13.59 6.98 4.19
CA ASP A 61 -12.48 7.68 3.55
C ASP A 61 -12.72 7.89 2.04
N GLU A 62 -12.02 8.88 1.48
CA GLU A 62 -11.99 9.15 0.04
C GLU A 62 -10.60 8.86 -0.55
N LEU A 63 -10.56 8.08 -1.63
CA LEU A 63 -9.38 7.81 -2.43
C LEU A 63 -9.47 8.58 -3.75
N ILE A 64 -8.54 9.51 -3.96
CA ILE A 64 -8.34 10.18 -5.25
C ILE A 64 -7.40 9.33 -6.10
N ALA A 65 -7.83 8.99 -7.31
CA ALA A 65 -7.04 8.22 -8.27
C ALA A 65 -7.03 8.90 -9.64
N ASP A 66 -5.99 8.66 -10.43
CA ASP A 66 -5.96 9.14 -11.81
C ASP A 66 -7.09 8.52 -12.65
N MET A 67 -7.47 9.18 -13.74
CA MET A 67 -8.44 8.61 -14.70
C MET A 67 -7.90 7.34 -15.38
N THR A 68 -6.58 7.24 -15.55
CA THR A 68 -5.90 6.12 -16.20
C THR A 68 -5.03 5.38 -15.21
N VAL A 69 -5.55 4.28 -14.67
CA VAL A 69 -4.80 3.36 -13.81
C VAL A 69 -4.84 1.95 -14.38
N TYR A 70 -3.88 1.12 -13.98
CA TYR A 70 -3.84 -0.30 -14.36
C TYR A 70 -5.21 -0.97 -14.13
N GLY A 71 -5.70 -1.75 -15.10
CA GLY A 71 -7.09 -2.23 -15.12
C GLY A 71 -7.51 -3.04 -13.89
N CYS A 72 -6.62 -3.86 -13.33
CA CYS A 72 -6.93 -4.59 -12.09
C CYS A 72 -6.99 -3.64 -10.87
N THR A 73 -6.17 -2.59 -10.86
CA THR A 73 -6.24 -1.53 -9.83
C THR A 73 -7.55 -0.75 -9.95
N PHE A 74 -7.96 -0.38 -11.16
CA PHE A 74 -9.24 0.28 -11.41
C PHE A 74 -10.41 -0.55 -10.89
N THR A 75 -10.41 -1.84 -11.24
CA THR A 75 -11.42 -2.81 -10.80
C THR A 75 -11.42 -2.95 -9.28
N PHE A 76 -10.24 -3.06 -8.67
CA PHE A 76 -10.10 -3.13 -7.23
C PHE A 76 -10.64 -1.88 -6.51
N PHE A 77 -10.38 -0.69 -7.03
CA PHE A 77 -10.91 0.55 -6.43
C PHE A 77 -12.44 0.60 -6.55
N ASN A 78 -12.97 0.52 -7.76
CA ASN A 78 -14.39 0.77 -8.04
C ASN A 78 -15.32 -0.40 -7.68
N HIS A 79 -14.82 -1.63 -7.65
CA HIS A 79 -15.63 -2.82 -7.37
C HIS A 79 -15.16 -3.62 -6.15
N GLY A 80 -13.98 -3.31 -5.62
CA GLY A 80 -13.48 -3.81 -4.34
C GLY A 80 -13.72 -2.77 -3.25
N LEU A 81 -12.84 -1.76 -3.14
CA LEU A 81 -12.85 -0.76 -2.06
C LEU A 81 -14.20 -0.04 -1.92
N ALA A 82 -14.85 0.34 -3.03
CA ALA A 82 -16.16 0.99 -3.01
C ALA A 82 -17.24 0.17 -2.28
N LYS A 83 -17.16 -1.17 -2.33
CA LYS A 83 -18.10 -2.05 -1.59
C LYS A 83 -17.87 -2.04 -0.08
N PHE A 84 -16.69 -1.63 0.37
CA PHE A 84 -16.32 -1.53 1.78
C PHE A 84 -16.41 -0.09 2.31
N GLY A 85 -17.19 0.76 1.64
CA GLY A 85 -17.52 2.10 2.12
C GLY A 85 -16.46 3.16 1.85
N ILE A 86 -15.50 2.90 0.97
CA ILE A 86 -14.48 3.88 0.56
C ILE A 86 -14.98 4.59 -0.70
N THR A 87 -14.99 5.92 -0.67
CA THR A 87 -15.38 6.73 -1.83
C THR A 87 -14.22 6.82 -2.81
N ILE A 88 -14.45 6.51 -4.09
CA ILE A 88 -13.42 6.61 -5.14
C ILE A 88 -13.72 7.80 -6.02
N LYS A 89 -12.74 8.70 -6.15
CA LYS A 89 -12.84 9.89 -6.99
C LYS A 89 -11.74 9.89 -8.04
N HIS A 90 -12.14 9.77 -9.30
CA HIS A 90 -11.20 9.87 -10.41
C HIS A 90 -11.01 11.34 -10.80
N VAL A 91 -9.77 11.79 -10.79
CA VAL A 91 -9.35 13.15 -11.18
C VAL A 91 -8.20 13.02 -12.17
N ASP A 92 -8.15 13.91 -13.15
CA ASP A 92 -7.00 14.03 -14.05
C ASP A 92 -5.82 14.62 -13.26
N LEU A 93 -4.84 13.78 -12.91
CA LEU A 93 -3.70 14.20 -12.09
C LEU A 93 -2.61 14.92 -12.90
N THR A 94 -2.79 15.09 -14.22
CA THR A 94 -1.90 15.91 -15.04
C THR A 94 -2.19 17.41 -14.91
N ASP A 95 -3.35 17.77 -14.37
CA ASP A 95 -3.79 19.14 -14.12
C ASP A 95 -3.90 19.41 -12.60
N PRO A 96 -2.90 20.09 -12.00
CA PRO A 96 -2.89 20.40 -10.57
C PRO A 96 -4.09 21.23 -10.10
N GLU A 97 -4.71 22.04 -10.98
CA GLU A 97 -5.86 22.85 -10.60
C GLU A 97 -7.11 21.99 -10.39
N LYS A 98 -7.29 20.94 -11.20
CA LYS A 98 -8.40 19.99 -11.01
C LYS A 98 -8.27 19.24 -9.69
N LEU A 99 -7.04 18.89 -9.31
CA LEU A 99 -6.77 18.30 -8.00
C LEU A 99 -7.09 19.29 -6.86
N ALA A 100 -6.65 20.55 -6.95
CA ALA A 100 -6.92 21.56 -5.93
C ALA A 100 -8.43 21.85 -5.75
N ARG A 101 -9.19 21.87 -6.84
CA ARG A 101 -10.66 22.07 -6.82
C ARG A 101 -11.43 20.86 -6.31
N SER A 102 -10.79 19.70 -6.20
CA SER A 102 -11.44 18.48 -5.74
C SER A 102 -11.83 18.49 -4.26
N ASN A 103 -11.54 19.58 -3.52
CA ASN A 103 -11.83 19.75 -2.10
C ASN A 103 -11.24 18.62 -1.23
N TYR A 104 -10.04 18.14 -1.57
CA TYR A 104 -9.27 17.25 -0.69
C TYR A 104 -8.99 18.01 0.62
N ARG A 105 -9.65 17.59 1.69
CA ARG A 105 -9.57 18.17 3.03
C ARG A 105 -8.85 17.21 3.97
#